data_AF-A0A2V6DQY0-F1
#
_entry.id   AF-A0A2V6DQY0-F1
#
_cell.length_a   1.000
_cell.length_b   1.000
_cell.length_c   1.000
_cell.angle_alpha   90.00
_cell.angle_beta   90.00
_cell.angle_gamma   90.00
#
_symmetry.space_group_name_H-M   'P 1'
#
loop_
_entity.id
_entity.type
_entity.pdbx_description
1 polymer ?
#
loop_
_entity_poly.entity_id
_entity_poly.type
_entity_poly.pdbx_seq_one_letter_code
_entity_poly.pdbx_strand_id
1 'polypeptide(L)'
;MSHFYRGELGRIMVWRQRLDITTNWAITSSTAIITIAFSNRDVPHIIFFFNLAIVWVMLWIESRRYRFYDAFRARVRMLEAHFLVPMVMENRQMLQGEWKKLVCEDLILPSFKISKLEAIGRRLKRNYVFIFILIMVAWVTKIFLHASEPITSGRALYHALRVGHIPSWLVAGTFIATFVSVISITIYVSKKSSGEITE
;
A
#
# COMPACT_ATOMS: atom_id res chain seq x y z
N MET A 1 -17.20 -29.17 -9.10
CA MET A 1 -17.17 -28.11 -8.07
C MET A 1 -15.90 -28.12 -7.24
N SER A 2 -15.45 -29.26 -6.70
CA SER A 2 -14.19 -29.35 -5.94
C SER A 2 -12.94 -28.88 -6.71
N HIS A 3 -12.77 -29.30 -7.98
CA HIS A 3 -11.66 -28.84 -8.83
C HIS A 3 -11.72 -27.34 -9.14
N PHE A 4 -12.92 -26.77 -9.30
CA PHE A 4 -13.11 -25.33 -9.51
C PHE A 4 -12.71 -24.54 -8.27
N TYR A 5 -13.16 -24.97 -7.09
CA TYR A 5 -12.78 -24.38 -5.80
C TYR A 5 -11.26 -24.44 -5.58
N ARG A 6 -10.63 -25.58 -5.85
CA ARG A 6 -9.17 -25.73 -5.79
C ARG A 6 -8.46 -24.79 -6.77
N GLY A 7 -8.99 -24.61 -7.98
CA GLY A 7 -8.47 -23.67 -8.97
C GLY A 7 -8.52 -22.22 -8.48
N GLU A 8 -9.66 -21.78 -7.93
CA GLU A 8 -9.83 -20.43 -7.39
C GLU A 8 -8.93 -20.17 -6.16
N LEU A 9 -8.79 -21.15 -5.26
CA LEU A 9 -7.81 -21.09 -4.16
C LEU A 9 -6.37 -20.93 -4.69
N GLY A 10 -5.99 -21.70 -5.71
CA GLY A 10 -4.69 -21.58 -6.37
C GLY A 10 -4.46 -20.17 -6.93
N ARG A 11 -5.47 -19.57 -7.57
CA ARG A 11 -5.40 -18.20 -8.09
C ARG A 11 -5.19 -17.19 -6.96
N ILE A 12 -5.94 -17.29 -5.86
CA ILE A 12 -5.78 -16.40 -4.69
C ILE A 12 -4.37 -16.48 -4.14
N MET A 13 -3.82 -17.69 -3.97
CA MET A 13 -2.47 -17.90 -3.45
C MET A 13 -1.42 -17.26 -4.37
N VAL A 14 -1.53 -17.44 -5.69
CA VAL A 14 -0.63 -16.82 -6.67
C VAL A 14 -0.73 -15.29 -6.61
N TRP A 15 -1.96 -14.74 -6.51
CA TRP A 15 -2.15 -13.29 -6.40
C TRP A 15 -1.60 -12.73 -5.08
N ARG A 16 -1.76 -13.45 -3.97
CA ARG A 16 -1.17 -13.10 -2.67
C ARG A 16 0.34 -13.01 -2.77
N GLN A 17 0.99 -14.02 -3.32
CA GLN A 17 2.44 -14.04 -3.51
C GLN A 17 2.94 -12.86 -4.37
N ARG A 18 2.21 -12.50 -5.43
CA ARG A 18 2.54 -11.35 -6.29
C ARG A 18 2.42 -9.99 -5.59
N LEU A 19 1.59 -9.90 -4.54
CA LEU A 19 1.46 -8.70 -3.71
C LEU A 19 2.60 -8.61 -2.70
N ASP A 20 2.98 -9.72 -2.08
CA ASP A 20 4.08 -9.75 -1.12
C ASP A 20 5.42 -9.36 -1.79
N ILE A 21 5.63 -9.79 -3.05
CA ILE A 21 6.81 -9.43 -3.83
C ILE A 21 6.95 -7.91 -4.03
N THR A 22 5.87 -7.16 -4.30
CA THR A 22 5.98 -5.71 -4.52
C THR A 22 6.32 -4.94 -3.25
N THR A 23 5.74 -5.33 -2.11
CA THR A 23 6.10 -4.75 -0.81
C THR A 23 7.56 -5.07 -0.47
N ASN A 24 8.03 -6.30 -0.73
CA ASN A 24 9.43 -6.67 -0.50
C ASN A 24 10.40 -5.80 -1.34
N TRP A 25 10.11 -5.59 -2.63
CA TRP A 25 10.92 -4.69 -3.45
C TRP A 25 10.89 -3.24 -2.98
N ALA A 26 9.75 -2.75 -2.47
CA ALA A 26 9.66 -1.43 -1.87
C ALA A 26 10.57 -1.31 -0.63
N ILE A 27 10.56 -2.32 0.25
CA ILE A 27 11.43 -2.36 1.44
C ILE A 27 12.90 -2.43 1.03
N THR A 28 13.27 -3.38 0.16
CA THR A 28 14.67 -3.58 -0.26
C THR A 28 15.24 -2.35 -0.94
N SER A 29 14.50 -1.72 -1.87
CA SER A 29 14.94 -0.49 -2.53
C SER A 29 15.07 0.68 -1.56
N SER A 30 14.11 0.82 -0.64
CA SER A 30 14.15 1.87 0.38
C SER A 30 15.35 1.72 1.29
N THR A 31 15.62 0.51 1.79
CA THR A 31 16.76 0.20 2.64
C THR A 31 18.07 0.45 1.91
N ALA A 32 18.22 0.00 0.66
CA ALA A 32 19.42 0.23 -0.13
C ALA A 32 19.71 1.72 -0.32
N ILE A 33 18.69 2.52 -0.66
CA ILE A 33 18.84 3.97 -0.81
C ILE A 33 19.22 4.63 0.51
N ILE A 34 18.58 4.24 1.62
CA ILE A 34 18.92 4.76 2.95
C ILE A 34 20.37 4.43 3.29
N THR A 35 20.81 3.19 3.11
CA THR A 35 22.20 2.78 3.37
C THR A 35 23.19 3.60 2.55
N ILE A 36 22.96 3.78 1.25
CA ILE A 36 23.82 4.62 0.39
C ILE A 36 23.83 6.07 0.85
N ALA A 37 22.64 6.61 1.19
CA ALA A 37 22.50 7.99 1.66
C ALA A 37 23.27 8.24 2.96
N PHE A 38 23.33 7.28 3.88
CA PHE A 38 24.10 7.42 5.13
C PHE A 38 25.57 7.04 5.00
N SER A 39 25.93 6.14 4.07
CA SER A 39 27.31 5.69 3.88
C SER A 39 28.23 6.73 3.25
N ASN A 40 27.69 7.65 2.46
CA ASN A 40 28.48 8.69 1.81
C ASN A 40 27.95 10.09 2.14
N ARG A 41 28.86 10.96 2.63
CA ARG A 41 28.56 12.35 2.98
C ARG A 41 28.20 13.19 1.75
N ASP A 42 28.83 12.90 0.61
CA ASP A 42 28.71 13.66 -0.64
C ASP A 42 27.39 13.40 -1.36
N VAL A 43 26.65 12.35 -0.97
CA VAL A 43 25.33 12.06 -1.55
C VAL A 43 24.31 13.10 -1.06
N PRO A 44 23.72 13.89 -1.96
CA PRO A 44 22.73 14.88 -1.60
C PRO A 44 21.44 14.23 -1.08
N HIS A 45 20.75 14.88 -0.13
CA HIS A 45 19.48 14.39 0.42
C HIS A 45 18.33 14.34 -0.60
N ILE A 46 18.53 14.84 -1.82
CA ILE A 46 17.59 14.64 -2.93
C ILE A 46 17.35 13.17 -3.26
N ILE A 47 18.28 12.27 -2.89
CA ILE A 47 18.12 10.82 -3.11
C ILE A 47 16.83 10.26 -2.49
N PHE A 48 16.34 10.88 -1.39
CA PHE A 48 15.09 10.50 -0.75
C PHE A 48 13.84 10.82 -1.60
N PHE A 49 13.91 11.78 -2.53
CA PHE A 49 12.80 12.02 -3.47
C PHE A 49 12.62 10.84 -4.43
N PHE A 50 13.74 10.33 -4.95
CA PHE A 50 13.72 9.14 -5.80
C PHE A 50 13.22 7.94 -5.03
N ASN A 51 13.62 7.81 -3.76
CA ASN A 51 13.09 6.77 -2.87
C ASN A 51 11.56 6.86 -2.73
N LEU A 52 11.04 8.04 -2.38
CA LEU A 52 9.60 8.28 -2.29
C LEU A 52 8.88 7.99 -3.60
N ALA A 53 9.42 8.42 -4.74
CA ALA A 53 8.83 8.15 -6.05
C ALA A 53 8.75 6.65 -6.35
N ILE A 54 9.82 5.89 -6.05
CA ILE A 54 9.83 4.43 -6.20
C ILE A 54 8.75 3.81 -5.32
N VAL A 55 8.66 4.20 -4.04
CA VAL A 55 7.66 3.66 -3.12
C VAL A 55 6.23 3.99 -3.56
N TRP A 56 5.98 5.21 -4.05
CA TRP A 56 4.68 5.57 -4.64
C TRP A 56 4.32 4.72 -5.85
N VAL A 57 5.28 4.47 -6.74
CA VAL A 57 5.07 3.60 -7.92
C VAL A 57 4.81 2.16 -7.49
N MET A 58 5.54 1.63 -6.51
CA MET A 58 5.32 0.29 -5.98
C MET A 58 3.92 0.17 -5.35
N LEU A 59 3.51 1.15 -4.54
CA LEU A 59 2.16 1.21 -3.97
C LEU A 59 1.08 1.27 -5.07
N TRP A 60 1.31 2.04 -6.14
CA TRP A 60 0.38 2.11 -7.27
C TRP A 60 0.27 0.78 -8.01
N ILE A 61 1.38 0.09 -8.27
CA ILE A 61 1.39 -1.24 -8.91
C ILE A 61 0.67 -2.25 -8.01
N GLU A 62 0.98 -2.25 -6.71
CA GLU A 62 0.38 -3.17 -5.75
C GLU A 62 -1.12 -2.93 -5.58
N SER A 63 -1.56 -1.68 -5.47
CA SER A 63 -2.98 -1.35 -5.34
C SER A 63 -3.80 -1.79 -6.56
N ARG A 64 -3.26 -1.67 -7.77
CA ARG A 64 -3.89 -2.23 -8.98
C ARG A 64 -4.04 -3.75 -8.90
N ARG A 65 -2.99 -4.46 -8.48
CA ARG A 65 -3.01 -5.92 -8.28
C ARG A 65 -3.97 -6.34 -7.16
N TYR A 66 -4.06 -5.54 -6.10
CA TYR A 66 -4.91 -5.81 -4.95
C TYR A 66 -6.40 -5.86 -5.32
N ARG A 67 -6.84 -5.05 -6.29
CA ARG A 67 -8.23 -5.11 -6.79
C ARG A 67 -8.59 -6.46 -7.40
N PHE A 68 -7.64 -7.10 -8.09
CA PHE A 68 -7.84 -8.45 -8.63
C PHE A 68 -7.89 -9.48 -7.50
N TYR A 69 -6.94 -9.40 -6.56
CA TYR A 69 -6.94 -10.27 -5.38
C TYR A 69 -8.24 -10.17 -4.59
N ASP A 70 -8.75 -8.96 -4.36
CA ASP A 70 -9.98 -8.71 -3.62
C ASP A 70 -11.20 -9.34 -4.30
N ALA A 71 -11.31 -9.21 -5.63
CA ALA A 71 -12.37 -9.86 -6.41
C ALA A 71 -12.33 -11.40 -6.25
N PHE A 72 -11.16 -12.03 -6.38
CA PHE A 72 -11.02 -13.48 -6.21
C PHE A 72 -11.29 -13.91 -4.76
N ARG A 73 -10.79 -13.16 -3.77
CA ARG A 73 -11.04 -13.42 -2.34
C ARG A 73 -12.54 -13.39 -2.05
N ALA A 74 -13.26 -12.40 -2.55
CA ALA A 74 -14.70 -12.29 -2.35
C ALA A 74 -15.46 -13.48 -2.95
N ARG A 75 -15.07 -13.93 -4.15
CA ARG A 75 -15.68 -15.10 -4.81
C ARG A 75 -15.45 -16.39 -4.03
N VAL A 76 -14.22 -16.65 -3.59
CA VAL A 76 -13.92 -17.84 -2.78
C VAL A 76 -14.66 -17.80 -1.45
N ARG A 77 -14.75 -16.63 -0.80
CA ARG A 77 -15.53 -16.47 0.44
C ARG A 77 -17.01 -16.79 0.24
N MET A 78 -17.59 -16.40 -0.90
CA MET A 78 -18.97 -16.76 -1.24
C MET A 78 -19.15 -18.27 -1.39
N LEU A 79 -18.20 -18.97 -2.03
CA LEU A 79 -18.21 -20.43 -2.15
C LEU A 79 -18.01 -21.13 -0.80
N GLU A 80 -17.09 -20.64 0.04
CA GLU A 80 -16.91 -21.19 1.39
C GLU A 80 -18.19 -21.09 2.22
N ALA A 81 -18.79 -19.90 2.27
CA ALA A 81 -19.95 -19.65 3.13
C ALA A 81 -21.23 -20.33 2.64
N HIS A 82 -21.46 -20.44 1.32
CA HIS A 82 -22.73 -20.93 0.77
C HIS A 82 -22.66 -22.32 0.15
N PHE A 83 -21.45 -22.86 -0.11
CA PHE A 83 -21.28 -24.22 -0.64
C PHE A 83 -20.60 -25.15 0.37
N LEU A 84 -19.48 -24.75 1.00
CA LEU A 84 -18.78 -25.62 1.95
C LEU A 84 -19.47 -25.71 3.30
N VAL A 85 -19.87 -24.59 3.89
CA VAL A 85 -20.53 -24.59 5.22
C VAL A 85 -21.80 -25.45 5.26
N PRO A 86 -22.75 -25.33 4.30
CA PRO A 86 -23.96 -26.18 4.31
C PRO A 86 -23.66 -27.65 4.04
N MET A 87 -22.59 -27.96 3.31
CA MET A 87 -22.16 -29.34 3.07
C MET A 87 -21.58 -29.99 4.33
N VAL A 88 -20.82 -29.22 5.13
CA VAL A 88 -20.23 -29.69 6.38
C VAL A 88 -21.25 -29.76 7.52
N MET A 89 -22.16 -28.79 7.60
CA MET A 89 -23.20 -28.75 8.64
C MET A 89 -24.37 -29.69 8.38
N GLU A 90 -24.40 -30.41 7.25
CA GLU A 90 -25.52 -31.24 6.76
C GLU A 90 -26.88 -30.53 6.68
N ASN A 91 -26.91 -29.20 6.84
CA ASN A 91 -28.11 -28.40 6.81
C ASN A 91 -28.35 -27.80 5.42
N ARG A 92 -29.18 -28.47 4.63
CA ARG A 92 -29.56 -28.07 3.26
C ARG A 92 -30.36 -26.76 3.20
N GLN A 93 -30.95 -26.28 4.30
CA GLN A 93 -31.82 -25.10 4.29
C GLN A 93 -31.04 -23.78 4.13
N MET A 94 -29.74 -23.73 4.48
CA MET A 94 -28.89 -22.54 4.27
C MET A 94 -28.62 -22.23 2.78
N LEU A 95 -29.06 -23.08 1.85
CA LEU A 95 -28.91 -22.84 0.41
C LEU A 95 -29.88 -21.79 -0.15
N GLN A 96 -30.82 -21.28 0.66
CA GLN A 96 -31.78 -20.26 0.23
C GLN A 96 -31.15 -18.86 0.18
N GLY A 97 -30.84 -18.42 -1.02
CA GLY A 97 -30.41 -17.06 -1.33
C GLY A 97 -29.99 -16.92 -2.80
N GLU A 98 -29.99 -15.71 -3.34
CA GLU A 98 -29.56 -15.43 -4.73
C GLU A 98 -28.04 -15.57 -4.96
N TRP A 99 -27.30 -16.22 -4.05
CA TRP A 99 -25.84 -16.36 -4.14
C TRP A 99 -25.38 -17.06 -5.42
N LYS A 100 -26.16 -18.03 -5.93
CA LYS A 100 -25.86 -18.70 -7.21
C LYS A 100 -25.92 -17.72 -8.38
N LYS A 101 -26.91 -16.84 -8.38
CA LYS A 101 -27.08 -15.77 -9.38
C LYS A 101 -25.91 -14.78 -9.29
N LEU A 102 -25.55 -14.35 -8.08
CA LEU A 102 -24.40 -13.46 -7.84
C LEU A 102 -23.07 -14.07 -8.30
N VAL A 103 -22.84 -15.36 -8.04
CA VAL A 103 -21.62 -16.06 -8.50
C VAL A 103 -21.63 -16.23 -10.02
N CYS A 104 -22.76 -16.57 -10.63
CA CYS A 104 -22.89 -16.62 -12.09
C CYS A 104 -22.65 -15.25 -12.72
N GLU A 105 -23.22 -14.19 -12.15
CA GLU A 105 -23.05 -12.82 -12.64
C GLU A 105 -21.58 -12.37 -12.53
N ASP A 106 -20.90 -12.67 -11.42
CA ASP A 106 -19.47 -12.38 -11.25
C ASP A 106 -18.56 -13.24 -12.16
N LEU A 107 -19.02 -14.42 -12.59
CA LEU A 107 -18.33 -15.27 -13.57
C LEU A 107 -18.48 -14.74 -15.00
N ILE A 108 -19.67 -14.23 -15.35
CA ILE A 108 -19.96 -13.67 -16.68
C ILE A 108 -19.35 -12.27 -16.81
N LEU A 109 -19.50 -11.44 -15.78
CA LEU A 109 -19.05 -10.06 -15.72
C LEU A 109 -18.19 -9.84 -14.47
N PRO A 110 -16.88 -10.15 -14.53
CA PRO A 110 -15.98 -9.92 -13.41
C PRO A 110 -15.94 -8.43 -13.08
N SER A 111 -16.41 -8.06 -11.89
CA SER A 111 -16.51 -6.67 -11.45
C SER A 111 -15.56 -6.38 -10.30
N PHE A 112 -14.96 -5.19 -10.31
CA PHE A 112 -14.13 -4.74 -9.19
C PHE A 112 -15.00 -4.08 -8.13
N LYS A 113 -15.08 -4.70 -6.95
CA LYS A 113 -15.89 -4.19 -5.83
C LYS A 113 -15.31 -2.93 -5.19
N ILE A 114 -13.97 -2.80 -5.20
CA ILE A 114 -13.26 -1.67 -4.62
C ILE A 114 -12.79 -0.66 -5.68
N SER A 115 -12.90 0.63 -5.34
CA SER A 115 -12.38 1.73 -6.15
C SER A 115 -10.85 1.78 -6.13
N LYS A 116 -10.24 2.45 -7.12
CA LYS A 116 -8.76 2.59 -7.19
C LYS A 116 -8.19 3.31 -5.96
N LEU A 117 -8.82 4.40 -5.53
CA LEU A 117 -8.36 5.19 -4.37
C LEU A 117 -8.49 4.41 -3.06
N GLU A 118 -9.57 3.64 -2.92
CA GLU A 118 -9.77 2.80 -1.74
C GLU A 118 -8.73 1.67 -1.66
N ALA A 119 -8.42 1.03 -2.80
CA ALA A 119 -7.36 0.02 -2.88
C ALA A 119 -5.99 0.58 -2.45
N ILE A 120 -5.67 1.81 -2.89
CA ILE A 120 -4.43 2.52 -2.50
C ILE A 120 -4.42 2.75 -1.00
N GLY A 121 -5.47 3.34 -0.44
CA GLY A 121 -5.43 3.69 0.97
C GLY A 121 -5.49 2.50 1.92
N ARG A 122 -6.16 1.40 1.57
CA ARG A 122 -6.11 0.13 2.33
C ARG A 122 -4.68 -0.41 2.39
N ARG A 123 -3.98 -0.41 1.26
CA ARG A 123 -2.59 -0.88 1.16
C ARG A 123 -1.61 0.07 1.82
N LEU A 124 -1.84 1.37 1.70
CA LEU A 124 -1.09 2.40 2.40
C LEU A 124 -1.15 2.16 3.90
N LYS A 125 -2.36 2.11 4.47
CA LYS A 125 -2.58 1.94 5.92
C LYS A 125 -1.95 0.66 6.48
N ARG A 126 -2.06 -0.47 5.77
CA ARG A 126 -1.63 -1.78 6.31
C ARG A 126 -0.12 -2.01 6.21
N ASN A 127 0.51 -1.61 5.09
CA ASN A 127 1.91 -1.97 4.80
C ASN A 127 2.82 -0.74 4.59
N TYR A 128 2.42 0.19 3.72
CA TYR A 128 3.33 1.23 3.23
C TYR A 128 3.51 2.41 4.18
N VAL A 129 2.59 2.66 5.12
CA VAL A 129 2.72 3.73 6.13
C VAL A 129 4.06 3.62 6.87
N PHE A 130 4.47 2.41 7.25
CA PHE A 130 5.74 2.20 7.94
C PHE A 130 6.95 2.51 7.06
N ILE A 131 6.90 2.14 5.77
CA ILE A 131 7.97 2.45 4.81
C ILE A 131 8.09 3.97 4.63
N PHE A 132 6.96 4.67 4.44
CA PHE A 132 6.96 6.13 4.33
C PHE A 132 7.50 6.81 5.60
N ILE A 133 7.05 6.39 6.79
CA ILE A 133 7.56 6.95 8.05
C ILE A 133 9.07 6.77 8.14
N LEU A 134 9.57 5.57 7.85
CA LEU A 134 10.99 5.26 7.93
C LEU A 134 11.81 6.13 6.96
N ILE A 135 11.35 6.31 5.72
CA ILE A 135 11.98 7.21 4.74
C ILE A 135 11.96 8.66 5.23
N MET A 136 10.84 9.14 5.77
CA MET A 136 10.71 10.52 6.24
C MET A 136 11.63 10.81 7.44
N VAL A 137 11.71 9.86 8.38
CA VAL A 137 12.65 9.95 9.51
C VAL A 137 14.10 9.95 9.00
N ALA A 138 14.46 9.00 8.13
CA ALA A 138 15.79 8.93 7.53
C ALA A 138 16.18 10.22 6.80
N TRP A 139 15.23 10.82 6.07
CA TRP A 139 15.44 12.06 5.37
C TRP A 139 15.71 13.23 6.33
N VAL A 140 14.88 13.38 7.36
CA VAL A 140 15.08 14.40 8.40
C VAL A 140 16.44 14.20 9.09
N THR A 141 16.78 12.98 9.49
CA THR A 141 18.05 12.66 10.13
C THR A 141 19.25 13.00 9.23
N LYS A 142 19.19 12.70 7.92
CA LYS A 142 20.27 13.07 6.99
C LYS A 142 20.46 14.59 6.94
N ILE A 143 19.37 15.37 6.87
CA ILE A 143 19.43 16.85 6.87
C ILE A 143 20.09 17.35 8.15
N PHE A 144 19.69 16.84 9.32
CA PHE A 144 20.28 17.25 10.60
C PHE A 144 21.76 16.89 10.73
N LEU A 145 22.18 15.70 10.28
CA LEU A 145 23.58 15.27 10.36
C LEU A 145 24.51 16.00 9.39
N HIS A 146 23.98 16.50 8.27
CA HIS A 146 24.79 17.07 7.19
C HIS A 146 24.59 18.58 7.03
N ALA A 147 23.83 19.22 7.92
CA ALA A 147 23.67 20.66 7.95
C ALA A 147 25.04 21.32 8.19
N SER A 148 25.42 22.23 7.29
CA SER A 148 26.68 22.98 7.37
C SER A 148 26.69 24.00 8.51
N GLU A 149 25.50 24.43 8.95
CA GLU A 149 25.31 25.38 10.05
C GLU A 149 24.43 24.77 11.15
N PRO A 150 24.67 25.08 12.44
CA PRO A 150 23.81 24.66 13.53
C PRO A 150 22.38 25.14 13.32
N ILE A 151 21.42 24.21 13.27
CA ILE A 151 20.01 24.54 13.06
C ILE A 151 19.44 25.12 14.37
N THR A 152 19.53 26.44 14.52
CA THR A 152 19.04 27.18 15.69
C THR A 152 17.67 27.84 15.47
N SER A 153 17.16 27.86 14.23
CA SER A 153 15.86 28.45 13.88
C SER A 153 15.18 27.72 12.71
N GLY A 154 13.86 27.86 12.60
CA GLY A 154 13.08 27.30 11.47
C GLY A 154 13.50 27.86 10.10
N ARG A 155 14.05 29.09 10.06
CA ARG A 155 14.64 29.67 8.84
C ARG A 155 15.97 29.01 8.48
N ALA A 156 16.80 28.69 9.48
CA ALA A 156 18.04 27.93 9.25
C ALA A 156 17.74 26.52 8.69
N LEU A 157 16.68 25.86 9.17
CA LEU A 157 16.21 24.58 8.61
C LEU A 157 15.77 24.75 7.14
N TYR A 158 15.04 25.82 6.83
CA TYR A 158 14.63 26.15 5.45
C TYR A 158 15.82 26.42 4.52
N HIS A 159 16.88 27.06 5.01
CA HIS A 159 18.11 27.26 4.23
C HIS A 159 18.91 25.97 4.05
N ALA A 160 18.99 25.13 5.10
CA ALA A 160 19.65 23.81 5.05
C ALA A 160 18.97 22.82 4.08
N LEU A 161 17.69 23.04 3.74
CA LEU A 161 16.97 22.25 2.75
C LEU A 161 17.46 22.46 1.31
N ARG A 162 18.24 23.52 1.03
CA ARG A 162 18.75 23.81 -0.31
C ARG A 162 19.78 22.77 -0.74
N VAL A 163 19.52 22.09 -1.86
CA VAL A 163 20.46 21.13 -2.49
C VAL A 163 20.95 21.69 -3.80
N GLY A 164 22.18 22.19 -3.85
CA GLY A 164 22.77 22.76 -5.07
C GLY A 164 21.85 23.82 -5.70
N HIS A 165 21.40 23.55 -6.93
CA HIS A 165 20.51 24.42 -7.71
C HIS A 165 19.02 24.29 -7.40
N ILE A 166 18.61 23.31 -6.56
CA ILE A 166 17.21 23.07 -6.26
C ILE A 166 16.77 23.97 -5.10
N PRO A 167 15.68 24.74 -5.30
CA PRO A 167 15.21 25.65 -4.27
C PRO A 167 14.60 24.89 -3.09
N SER A 168 14.83 25.41 -1.88
CA SER A 168 14.37 24.82 -0.62
C SER A 168 12.85 24.70 -0.52
N TRP A 169 12.08 25.59 -1.18
CA TRP A 169 10.62 25.50 -1.22
C TRP A 169 10.13 24.21 -1.86
N LEU A 170 10.81 23.71 -2.90
CA LEU A 170 10.42 22.48 -3.60
C LEU A 170 10.64 21.28 -2.67
N VAL A 171 11.78 21.28 -1.96
CA VAL A 171 12.12 20.23 -1.00
C VAL A 171 11.14 20.20 0.17
N ALA A 172 10.92 21.34 0.82
CA ALA A 172 9.92 21.46 1.88
C ALA A 172 8.51 21.10 1.37
N GLY A 173 8.14 21.56 0.18
CA GLY A 173 6.86 21.30 -0.45
C GLY A 173 6.61 19.81 -0.67
N THR A 174 7.59 19.08 -1.22
CA THR A 174 7.46 17.62 -1.42
C THR A 174 7.40 16.84 -0.12
N PHE A 175 8.18 17.24 0.89
CA PHE A 175 8.14 16.61 2.21
C PHE A 175 6.74 16.78 2.84
N ILE A 176 6.25 18.02 2.89
CA ILE A 176 4.93 18.35 3.45
C ILE A 176 3.82 17.68 2.64
N ALA A 177 3.88 17.74 1.30
CA ALA A 177 2.89 17.11 0.43
C ALA A 177 2.83 15.60 0.64
N THR A 178 3.99 14.94 0.77
CA THR A 178 4.04 13.50 1.06
C THR A 178 3.43 13.19 2.42
N PHE A 179 3.82 13.94 3.46
CA PHE A 179 3.28 13.75 4.81
C PHE A 179 1.76 13.94 4.87
N VAL A 180 1.27 15.05 4.31
CA VAL A 180 -0.17 15.37 4.26
C VAL A 180 -0.91 14.31 3.43
N SER A 181 -0.41 13.94 2.25
CA SER A 181 -1.08 12.94 1.42
C SER A 181 -1.20 11.58 2.13
N VAL A 182 -0.16 11.12 2.81
CA VAL A 182 -0.18 9.85 3.54
C VAL A 182 -1.21 9.88 4.67
N ILE A 183 -1.24 10.98 5.45
CA ILE A 183 -2.21 11.17 6.54
C ILE A 183 -3.63 11.28 6.01
N SER A 184 -3.87 12.12 5.01
CA SER A 184 -5.19 12.34 4.42
C SER A 184 -5.77 11.04 3.86
N ILE A 185 -4.97 10.25 3.12
CA ILE A 185 -5.41 8.96 2.57
C ILE A 185 -5.69 7.95 3.69
N THR A 186 -4.85 7.91 4.73
CA THR A 186 -5.03 7.00 5.87
C THR A 186 -6.30 7.31 6.64
N ILE A 187 -6.59 8.58 6.92
CA ILE A 187 -7.81 9.04 7.58
C ILE A 187 -9.03 8.76 6.70
N TYR A 188 -8.97 9.08 5.41
CA TYR A 188 -10.05 8.84 4.45
C TYR A 188 -10.46 7.36 4.43
N VAL A 189 -9.48 6.45 4.34
CA VAL A 189 -9.77 5.02 4.36
C VAL A 189 -10.23 4.54 5.72
N SER A 190 -9.70 5.06 6.83
CA SER A 190 -10.18 4.65 8.15
C SER A 190 -11.66 5.01 8.39
N LYS A 191 -12.12 6.14 7.83
CA LYS A 191 -13.54 6.53 7.89
C LYS A 191 -14.42 5.66 6.98
N LYS A 192 -13.96 5.35 5.77
CA LYS A 192 -14.71 4.55 4.80
C LYS A 192 -14.74 3.05 5.13
N SER A 193 -13.66 2.54 5.73
CA SER A 193 -13.48 1.12 6.07
C SER A 193 -14.15 0.71 7.38
N SER A 194 -14.87 1.60 8.07
CA SER A 194 -15.52 1.33 9.36
C SER A 194 -16.62 0.25 9.30
N GLY A 195 -16.90 -0.33 8.12
CA GLY A 195 -17.80 -1.47 7.93
C GLY A 195 -17.11 -2.81 7.64
N GLU A 196 -15.78 -2.87 7.56
CA GLU A 196 -15.07 -4.16 7.46
C GLU A 196 -14.80 -4.71 8.86
N ILE A 197 -15.49 -5.81 9.16
CA ILE A 197 -15.33 -6.64 10.36
C ILE A 197 -13.83 -6.87 10.58
N THR A 198 -13.36 -6.46 11.76
CA THR A 198 -12.05 -6.71 12.32
C THR A 198 -11.75 -8.21 12.22
N GLU A 199 -10.64 -8.58 11.57
CA GLU A 199 -10.03 -9.91 11.72
C GLU A 199 -9.70 -10.18 13.19
#